data_AF-A0A9D5KVJ4-F1
#
_entry.id   AF-A0A9D5KVJ4-F1
#
_cell.length_a   1.000
_cell.length_b   1.000
_cell.length_c   1.000
_cell.angle_alpha   90.00
_cell.angle_beta   90.00
_cell.angle_gamma   90.00
#
_symmetry.space_group_name_H-M   'P 1'
#
loop_
_entity.id
_entity.type
_entity.pdbx_description
1 polymer ?
#
loop_
_entity_poly.entity_id
_entity_poly.type
_entity_poly.pdbx_seq_one_letter_code
_entity_poly.pdbx_strand_id
1 'polypeptide(L)'
;MILDSHTHHPAPQPEGIISCSPRDFSAVVNQKYSVGIHPWIVGECTEDDFRQLDTLARRQDVVAIGEAGIDLQHKGAAPMYRQLQAFRRQIALSEEVGKPLVIHDVKAHDVVLALHKEYSPRQPWIIHGFRGKPSVLRMLMRPGVYFSFGEKYNVETLRAIPATLLLAETDESPLSIADIIDSLSRDRGEELRPIIEKNTAALFR
;
A
#
# COMPACT_ATOMS: atom_id res chain seq x y z
N MET A 1 -14.45 -7.52 7.60
CA MET A 1 -13.16 -7.60 8.32
C MET A 1 -12.07 -7.58 7.27
N ILE A 2 -11.02 -6.78 7.40
CA ILE A 2 -10.00 -6.66 6.35
C ILE A 2 -8.85 -7.64 6.61
N LEU A 3 -8.52 -8.45 5.62
CA LEU A 3 -7.36 -9.34 5.59
C LEU A 3 -6.41 -8.97 4.45
N ASP A 4 -6.99 -8.56 3.33
CA ASP A 4 -6.29 -8.18 2.13
C ASP A 4 -6.11 -6.66 2.13
N SER A 5 -4.90 -6.21 2.45
CA SER A 5 -4.60 -4.79 2.59
C SER A 5 -4.48 -4.05 1.25
N HIS A 6 -4.41 -4.78 0.13
CA HIS A 6 -4.23 -4.21 -1.20
C HIS A 6 -4.61 -5.22 -2.31
N THR A 7 -5.63 -4.89 -3.11
CA THR A 7 -6.02 -5.71 -4.26
C THR A 7 -6.40 -4.86 -5.47
N HIS A 8 -6.08 -5.34 -6.67
CA HIS A 8 -6.55 -4.78 -7.94
C HIS A 8 -7.74 -5.58 -8.51
N HIS A 9 -8.23 -6.58 -7.77
CA HIS A 9 -9.41 -7.33 -8.19
C HIS A 9 -10.68 -6.49 -8.14
N PRO A 10 -11.60 -6.66 -9.11
CA PRO A 10 -12.85 -5.91 -9.13
C PRO A 10 -13.72 -6.27 -7.92
N ALA A 11 -14.53 -5.30 -7.51
CA ALA A 11 -15.54 -5.50 -6.48
C ALA A 11 -16.56 -6.59 -6.88
N PRO A 12 -17.11 -7.36 -5.92
CA PRO A 12 -16.93 -7.21 -4.47
C PRO A 12 -15.68 -7.94 -3.93
N GLN A 13 -15.00 -7.30 -2.98
CA GLN A 13 -13.87 -7.79 -2.19
C GLN A 13 -14.14 -7.48 -0.70
N PRO A 14 -14.98 -8.27 -0.01
CA PRO A 14 -15.45 -7.95 1.35
C PRO A 14 -14.35 -7.98 2.41
N GLU A 15 -13.26 -8.69 2.15
CA GLU A 15 -12.08 -8.77 3.02
C GLU A 15 -10.92 -7.90 2.52
N GLY A 16 -11.11 -7.17 1.42
CA GLY A 16 -10.05 -6.46 0.72
C GLY A 16 -10.24 -4.96 0.61
N ILE A 17 -9.13 -4.25 0.47
CA ILE A 17 -9.08 -2.84 0.10
C ILE A 17 -8.72 -2.75 -1.38
N ILE A 18 -9.69 -2.34 -2.20
CA ILE A 18 -9.48 -2.21 -3.64
C ILE A 18 -8.66 -0.95 -3.91
N SER A 19 -7.50 -1.12 -4.53
CA SER A 19 -6.68 -0.03 -5.03
C SER A 19 -7.23 0.46 -6.36
N CYS A 20 -7.42 1.77 -6.51
CA CYS A 20 -7.90 2.34 -7.78
C CYS A 20 -7.44 3.78 -7.98
N SER A 21 -7.43 4.21 -9.24
CA SER A 21 -7.21 5.62 -9.57
C SER A 21 -8.49 6.44 -9.34
N PRO A 22 -8.39 7.78 -9.18
CA PRO A 22 -9.57 8.64 -9.10
C PRO A 22 -10.53 8.47 -10.30
N ARG A 23 -10.00 8.20 -11.49
CA ARG A 23 -10.79 8.03 -12.73
C ARG A 23 -11.57 6.72 -12.76
N ASP A 24 -11.03 5.69 -12.10
CA ASP A 24 -11.61 4.33 -12.10
C ASP A 24 -12.52 4.08 -10.89
N PHE A 25 -12.60 5.05 -9.96
CA PHE A 25 -13.37 4.90 -8.74
C PHE A 25 -14.87 4.75 -9.05
N SER A 26 -15.41 3.61 -8.64
CA SER A 26 -16.84 3.33 -8.68
C SER A 26 -17.26 2.69 -7.37
N ALA A 27 -18.10 3.41 -6.61
CA ALA A 27 -18.49 2.98 -5.27
C ALA A 27 -19.43 1.77 -5.33
N VAL A 28 -19.04 0.70 -4.65
CA VAL A 28 -19.86 -0.49 -4.39
C VAL A 28 -20.20 -0.54 -2.91
N VAL A 29 -21.45 -0.91 -2.60
CA VAL A 29 -21.94 -1.00 -1.22
C VAL A 29 -21.09 -1.99 -0.43
N ASN A 30 -20.70 -1.63 0.80
CA ASN A 30 -19.87 -2.41 1.71
C ASN A 30 -18.46 -2.75 1.19
N GLN A 31 -17.96 -2.04 0.18
CA GLN A 31 -16.58 -2.15 -0.29
C GLN A 31 -15.69 -1.09 0.34
N LYS A 32 -14.43 -1.44 0.62
CA LYS A 32 -13.38 -0.50 1.02
C LYS A 32 -12.38 -0.26 -0.10
N TYR A 33 -11.85 0.96 -0.16
CA TYR A 33 -10.97 1.41 -1.24
C TYR A 33 -9.73 2.12 -0.71
N SER A 34 -8.64 2.00 -1.44
CA SER A 34 -7.52 2.93 -1.44
C SER A 34 -7.56 3.68 -2.76
N VAL A 35 -7.50 5.01 -2.72
CA VAL A 35 -7.51 5.84 -3.94
C VAL A 35 -6.23 6.65 -4.05
N GLY A 36 -5.56 6.57 -5.19
CA GLY A 36 -4.29 7.26 -5.41
C GLY A 36 -3.89 7.32 -6.89
N ILE A 37 -2.83 8.06 -7.16
CA ILE A 37 -2.25 8.20 -8.50
C ILE A 37 -0.92 7.44 -8.52
N HIS A 38 -0.94 6.31 -9.21
CA HIS A 38 0.19 5.38 -9.36
C HIS A 38 1.37 6.04 -10.10
N PRO A 39 2.64 5.78 -9.72
CA PRO A 39 3.82 6.36 -10.39
C PRO A 39 3.87 6.16 -11.91
N TRP A 40 3.21 5.13 -12.44
CA TRP A 40 3.16 4.88 -13.88
C TRP A 40 2.24 5.84 -14.64
N ILE A 41 1.17 6.34 -14.01
CA ILE A 41 0.17 7.17 -14.69
C ILE A 41 0.36 8.67 -14.42
N VAL A 42 1.30 9.07 -13.56
CA VAL A 42 1.56 10.50 -13.25
C VAL A 42 2.01 11.31 -14.47
N GLY A 43 2.40 10.65 -15.57
CA GLY A 43 2.71 11.31 -16.83
C GLY A 43 1.48 11.96 -17.47
N GLU A 44 0.32 11.36 -17.24
CA GLU A 44 -0.98 11.68 -17.86
C GLU A 44 -1.98 12.28 -16.86
N CYS A 45 -1.57 12.42 -15.59
CA CYS A 45 -2.41 13.04 -14.57
C CYS A 45 -2.49 14.56 -14.78
N THR A 46 -3.69 15.09 -14.54
CA THR A 46 -4.05 16.50 -14.62
C THR A 46 -4.35 17.03 -13.22
N GLU A 47 -4.46 18.35 -13.08
CA GLU A 47 -4.94 18.95 -11.83
C GLU A 47 -6.40 18.58 -11.50
N ASP A 48 -7.20 18.17 -12.49
CA ASP A 48 -8.54 17.65 -12.23
C ASP A 48 -8.47 16.30 -11.48
N ASP A 49 -7.54 15.42 -11.87
CA ASP A 49 -7.35 14.12 -11.20
C ASP A 49 -6.96 14.29 -9.73
N PHE A 50 -6.12 15.28 -9.42
CA PHE A 50 -5.78 15.58 -8.02
C PHE A 50 -6.94 16.20 -7.25
N ARG A 51 -7.80 17.01 -7.89
CA ARG A 51 -9.02 17.53 -7.24
C ARG A 51 -10.04 16.42 -6.98
N GLN A 52 -10.17 15.48 -7.91
CA GLN A 52 -10.99 14.29 -7.72
C GLN A 52 -10.42 13.42 -6.59
N LEU A 53 -9.11 13.22 -6.56
CA LEU A 53 -8.44 12.50 -5.46
C LEU A 53 -8.73 13.14 -4.10
N ASP A 54 -8.59 14.46 -3.95
CA ASP A 54 -8.91 15.16 -2.69
C ASP A 54 -10.37 14.95 -2.26
N THR A 55 -11.30 15.00 -3.23
CA THR A 55 -12.73 14.77 -2.96
C THR A 55 -12.99 13.33 -2.50
N LEU A 56 -12.44 12.34 -3.22
CA LEU A 56 -12.61 10.92 -2.91
C LEU A 56 -11.93 10.54 -1.60
N ALA A 57 -10.77 11.12 -1.30
CA ALA A 57 -10.01 10.91 -0.08
C ALA A 57 -10.80 11.25 1.20
N ARG A 58 -11.91 11.99 1.12
CA ARG A 58 -12.75 12.35 2.28
C ARG A 58 -13.97 11.44 2.46
N ARG A 59 -14.21 10.49 1.56
CA ARG A 59 -15.29 9.51 1.70
C ARG A 59 -15.00 8.51 2.82
N GLN A 60 -16.06 7.87 3.34
CA GLN A 60 -15.96 6.87 4.41
C GLN A 60 -15.60 5.46 3.92
N ASP A 61 -15.86 5.16 2.64
CA ASP A 61 -15.50 3.90 1.99
C ASP A 61 -14.06 3.89 1.47
N VAL A 62 -13.46 5.06 1.26
CA VAL A 62 -12.02 5.22 1.01
C VAL A 62 -11.30 5.22 2.36
N VAL A 63 -10.50 4.20 2.65
CA VAL A 63 -9.83 4.02 3.96
C VAL A 63 -8.33 4.29 3.93
N ALA A 64 -7.76 4.46 2.74
CA ALA A 64 -6.35 4.77 2.54
C ALA A 64 -6.14 5.66 1.31
N ILE A 65 -5.00 6.33 1.28
CA ILE A 65 -4.48 7.03 0.10
C ILE A 65 -3.49 6.10 -0.60
N GLY A 66 -3.51 6.07 -1.92
CA GLY A 66 -2.67 5.22 -2.73
C GLY A 66 -3.49 4.26 -3.60
N GLU A 67 -2.90 3.55 -4.54
CA GLU A 67 -1.47 3.35 -4.68
C GLU A 67 -0.71 4.60 -5.16
N ALA A 68 0.30 5.00 -4.39
CA ALA A 68 1.19 6.14 -4.67
C ALA A 68 2.64 5.68 -4.52
N GLY A 69 3.63 6.41 -5.03
CA GLY A 69 5.03 6.06 -4.76
C GLY A 69 5.95 6.32 -5.94
N ILE A 70 6.99 5.50 -6.06
CA ILE A 70 8.07 5.66 -7.03
C ILE A 70 8.43 4.30 -7.65
N ASP A 71 8.52 4.28 -8.98
CA ASP A 71 9.06 3.17 -9.75
C ASP A 71 10.22 3.66 -10.65
N LEU A 72 11.43 3.18 -10.35
CA LEU A 72 12.65 3.48 -11.12
C LEU A 72 13.00 2.42 -12.17
N GLN A 73 12.22 1.34 -12.27
CA GLN A 73 12.45 0.22 -13.17
C GLN A 73 11.50 0.23 -14.38
N HIS A 74 10.27 0.70 -14.23
CA HIS A 74 9.27 0.70 -15.31
C HIS A 74 9.62 1.74 -16.38
N LYS A 75 9.92 1.27 -17.60
CA LYS A 75 10.36 2.12 -18.73
C LYS A 75 9.29 3.12 -19.21
N GLY A 76 8.01 2.82 -18.99
CA GLY A 76 6.89 3.69 -19.34
C GLY A 76 6.56 4.73 -18.27
N ALA A 77 7.22 4.68 -17.10
CA ALA A 77 6.88 5.56 -16.00
C ALA A 77 7.31 6.99 -16.32
N ALA A 78 6.58 7.96 -15.75
CA ALA A 78 6.95 9.36 -15.90
C ALA A 78 8.36 9.62 -15.33
N PRO A 79 9.04 10.70 -15.78
CA PRO A 79 10.31 11.08 -15.22
C PRO A 79 10.25 11.25 -13.70
N MET A 80 11.35 10.94 -13.02
CA MET A 80 11.45 10.92 -11.56
C MET A 80 10.89 12.18 -10.88
N TYR A 81 11.13 13.36 -11.45
CA TYR A 81 10.63 14.61 -10.86
C TYR A 81 9.10 14.67 -10.79
N ARG A 82 8.38 14.09 -11.77
CA ARG A 82 6.91 14.03 -11.76
C ARG A 82 6.41 13.01 -10.74
N GLN A 83 7.03 11.84 -10.67
CA GLN A 83 6.69 10.84 -9.64
C GLN A 83 6.88 11.42 -8.24
N LEU A 84 8.00 12.10 -7.97
CA LEU A 84 8.26 12.79 -6.71
C LEU A 84 7.22 13.87 -6.39
N GLN A 85 6.84 14.69 -7.37
CA GLN A 85 5.83 15.73 -7.17
C GLN A 85 4.47 15.11 -6.79
N ALA A 86 4.03 14.09 -7.53
CA ALA A 86 2.78 13.40 -7.25
C ALA A 86 2.81 12.66 -5.91
N PHE A 87 3.93 12.01 -5.58
CA PHE A 87 4.07 11.28 -4.33
C PHE A 87 4.04 12.23 -3.13
N ARG A 88 4.77 13.36 -3.18
CA ARG A 88 4.72 14.40 -2.14
C ARG A 88 3.32 14.96 -1.89
N ARG A 89 2.53 15.17 -2.95
CA ARG A 89 1.12 15.60 -2.82
C ARG A 89 0.28 14.57 -2.10
N GLN A 90 0.47 13.28 -2.40
CA GLN A 90 -0.28 12.19 -1.78
C GLN A 90 0.16 11.93 -0.33
N ILE A 91 1.44 12.13 0.01
CA ILE A 91 1.93 12.16 1.39
C ILE A 91 1.21 13.26 2.18
N ALA A 92 1.19 14.49 1.65
CA ALA A 92 0.52 15.61 2.31
C ALA A 92 -0.98 15.36 2.48
N LEU A 93 -1.64 14.80 1.46
CA LEU A 93 -3.07 14.47 1.52
C LEU A 93 -3.36 13.40 2.57
N SER A 94 -2.55 12.33 2.63
CA SER A 94 -2.67 11.29 3.66
C SER A 94 -2.63 11.90 5.07
N GLU A 95 -1.67 12.78 5.34
CA GLU A 95 -1.58 13.50 6.61
C GLU A 95 -2.79 14.41 6.87
N GLU A 96 -3.28 15.09 5.85
CA GLU A 96 -4.43 16.01 5.96
C GLU A 96 -5.74 15.28 6.28
N VAL A 97 -6.03 14.17 5.59
CA VAL A 97 -7.28 13.40 5.79
C VAL A 97 -7.17 12.37 6.91
N GLY A 98 -5.98 12.20 7.50
CA GLY A 98 -5.74 11.27 8.60
C GLY A 98 -5.90 9.80 8.19
N LYS A 99 -5.43 9.44 6.99
CA LYS A 99 -5.55 8.07 6.44
C LYS A 99 -4.17 7.48 6.12
N PRO A 100 -3.97 6.15 6.27
CA PRO A 100 -2.75 5.48 5.86
C PRO A 100 -2.40 5.71 4.37
N LEU A 101 -1.12 5.59 4.04
CA LEU A 101 -0.60 5.70 2.68
C LEU A 101 -0.09 4.35 2.19
N VAL A 102 -0.65 3.84 1.10
CA VAL A 102 -0.21 2.61 0.40
C VAL A 102 0.81 2.98 -0.67
N ILE A 103 2.01 2.41 -0.55
CA ILE A 103 3.22 2.85 -1.25
C ILE A 103 3.75 1.76 -2.18
N HIS A 104 3.80 2.08 -3.46
CA HIS A 104 4.57 1.41 -4.48
C HIS A 104 6.05 1.83 -4.42
N ASP A 105 6.94 0.88 -4.14
CA ASP A 105 8.38 1.13 -4.05
C ASP A 105 9.18 0.10 -4.86
N VAL A 106 9.54 0.48 -6.08
CA VAL A 106 10.36 -0.34 -6.97
C VAL A 106 11.70 0.35 -7.23
N LYS A 107 12.76 -0.25 -6.65
CA LYS A 107 14.15 0.24 -6.72
C LYS A 107 14.34 1.67 -6.16
N ALA A 108 13.39 2.18 -5.38
CA ALA A 108 13.36 3.54 -4.88
C ALA A 108 13.47 3.65 -3.35
N HIS A 109 13.88 2.57 -2.67
CA HIS A 109 13.90 2.45 -1.21
C HIS A 109 14.59 3.64 -0.50
N ASP A 110 15.73 4.11 -1.02
CA ASP A 110 16.46 5.25 -0.44
C ASP A 110 15.66 6.55 -0.55
N VAL A 111 14.93 6.73 -1.65
CA VAL A 111 14.07 7.89 -1.88
C VAL A 111 12.86 7.86 -0.95
N VAL A 112 12.19 6.71 -0.85
CA VAL A 112 11.06 6.52 0.06
C VAL A 112 11.51 6.76 1.50
N LEU A 113 12.66 6.22 1.90
CA LEU A 113 13.23 6.46 3.24
C LEU A 113 13.58 7.93 3.49
N ALA A 114 14.14 8.62 2.48
CA ALA A 114 14.47 10.05 2.60
C ALA A 114 13.19 10.88 2.79
N LEU A 115 12.14 10.61 2.02
CA LEU A 115 10.84 11.29 2.17
C LEU A 115 10.19 10.98 3.52
N HIS A 116 10.24 9.74 3.99
CA HIS A 116 9.73 9.40 5.33
C HIS A 116 10.44 10.21 6.42
N LYS A 117 11.76 10.43 6.30
CA LYS A 117 12.52 11.27 7.26
C LYS A 117 12.16 12.75 7.13
N GLU A 118 12.06 13.25 5.89
CA GLU A 118 11.71 14.63 5.57
C GLU A 118 10.35 15.01 6.16
N TYR A 119 9.34 14.15 5.97
CA TYR A 119 7.97 14.43 6.40
C TYR A 119 7.68 14.04 7.85
N SER A 120 8.43 13.09 8.42
CA SER A 120 8.16 12.53 9.77
C SER A 120 6.66 12.22 9.96
N PRO A 121 6.10 11.35 9.09
CA PRO A 121 4.66 11.18 8.96
C PRO A 121 4.01 10.70 10.26
N ARG A 122 2.80 11.18 10.54
CA ARG A 122 1.96 10.65 11.63
C ARG A 122 1.13 9.48 11.14
N GLN A 123 0.76 9.48 9.86
CA GLN A 123 -0.03 8.42 9.27
C GLN A 123 0.83 7.20 8.96
N PRO A 124 0.27 5.98 9.12
CA PRO A 124 0.98 4.77 8.75
C PRO A 124 1.33 4.75 7.26
N TRP A 125 2.54 4.27 6.96
CA TRP A 125 2.99 3.99 5.60
C TRP A 125 3.00 2.49 5.39
N ILE A 126 2.39 2.04 4.31
CA ILE A 126 2.28 0.62 3.96
C ILE A 126 3.09 0.40 2.69
N ILE A 127 4.23 -0.27 2.80
CA ILE A 127 4.97 -0.72 1.62
C ILE A 127 4.28 -1.99 1.11
N HIS A 128 3.54 -1.87 0.02
CA HIS A 128 2.85 -3.01 -0.58
C HIS A 128 3.83 -3.81 -1.47
N GLY A 129 3.49 -5.05 -1.79
CA GLY A 129 4.26 -5.87 -2.72
C GLY A 129 5.65 -6.24 -2.21
N PHE A 130 5.88 -6.30 -0.89
CA PHE A 130 7.25 -6.30 -0.36
C PHE A 130 8.02 -7.59 -0.68
N ARG A 131 8.97 -7.47 -1.61
CA ARG A 131 9.86 -8.56 -2.08
C ARG A 131 11.33 -8.36 -1.70
N GLY A 132 11.62 -7.36 -0.87
CA GLY A 132 12.98 -6.98 -0.50
C GLY A 132 13.68 -8.04 0.35
N LYS A 133 15.02 -8.01 0.34
CA LYS A 133 15.87 -8.81 1.24
C LYS A 133 15.80 -8.29 2.69
N PRO A 134 16.22 -9.06 3.71
CA PRO A 134 16.23 -8.60 5.10
C PRO A 134 17.01 -7.30 5.33
N SER A 135 18.03 -7.01 4.51
CA SER A 135 18.75 -5.73 4.57
C SER A 135 17.89 -4.53 4.18
N VAL A 136 17.07 -4.66 3.14
CA VAL A 136 16.12 -3.62 2.69
C VAL A 136 15.03 -3.43 3.72
N LEU A 137 14.51 -4.54 4.29
CA LEU A 137 13.53 -4.48 5.38
C LEU A 137 14.09 -3.65 6.55
N ARG A 138 15.28 -3.99 7.07
CA ARG A 138 15.92 -3.25 8.17
C ARG A 138 16.13 -1.76 7.86
N MET A 139 16.40 -1.44 6.61
CA MET A 139 16.59 -0.06 6.16
C MET A 139 15.28 0.73 6.21
N LEU A 140 14.18 0.14 5.75
CA LEU A 140 12.86 0.78 5.67
C LEU A 140 12.06 0.72 6.97
N MET A 141 12.34 -0.24 7.86
CA MET A 141 11.65 -0.38 9.14
C MET A 141 11.80 0.89 9.99
N ARG A 142 10.69 1.62 10.13
CA ARG A 142 10.54 2.81 10.97
C ARG A 142 9.22 2.71 11.73
N PRO A 143 9.06 3.46 12.85
CA PRO A 143 7.77 3.55 13.51
C PRO A 143 6.68 3.96 12.51
N GLY A 144 5.56 3.23 12.50
CA GLY A 144 4.44 3.49 11.58
C GLY A 144 4.60 2.92 10.17
N VAL A 145 5.69 2.22 9.85
CA VAL A 145 5.87 1.55 8.54
C VAL A 145 5.50 0.07 8.62
N TYR A 146 4.53 -0.32 7.80
CA TYR A 146 4.03 -1.67 7.65
C TYR A 146 4.46 -2.25 6.30
N PHE A 147 4.50 -3.57 6.20
CA PHE A 147 4.91 -4.29 5.00
C PHE A 147 3.86 -5.34 4.66
N SER A 148 3.32 -5.24 3.46
CA SER A 148 2.36 -6.21 2.93
C SER A 148 3.06 -7.23 2.05
N PHE A 149 2.68 -8.50 2.22
CA PHE A 149 3.25 -9.64 1.50
C PHE A 149 2.14 -10.35 0.72
N GLY A 150 2.31 -10.43 -0.61
CA GLY A 150 1.44 -11.22 -1.49
C GLY A 150 2.00 -12.62 -1.79
N GLU A 151 1.62 -13.19 -2.93
CA GLU A 151 2.07 -14.53 -3.39
C GLU A 151 3.59 -14.66 -3.47
N LYS A 152 4.27 -13.60 -3.92
CA LYS A 152 5.72 -13.60 -4.12
C LYS A 152 6.39 -12.76 -3.04
N TYR A 153 7.23 -13.40 -2.24
CA TYR A 153 7.96 -12.79 -1.13
C TYR A 153 9.33 -13.44 -0.92
N ASN A 154 10.15 -12.80 -0.09
CA ASN A 154 11.40 -13.39 0.40
C ASN A 154 11.16 -14.06 1.76
N VAL A 155 11.38 -15.38 1.85
CA VAL A 155 11.11 -16.16 3.08
C VAL A 155 11.97 -15.69 4.27
N GLU A 156 13.24 -15.33 4.04
CA GLU A 156 14.11 -14.84 5.12
C GLU A 156 13.60 -13.51 5.68
N THR A 157 13.11 -12.63 4.81
CA THR A 157 12.48 -11.37 5.18
C THR A 157 11.19 -11.62 5.97
N LEU A 158 10.34 -12.53 5.51
CA LEU A 158 9.09 -12.89 6.18
C LEU A 158 9.35 -13.41 7.61
N ARG A 159 10.44 -14.14 7.82
CA ARG A 159 10.85 -14.61 9.15
C ARG A 159 11.49 -13.50 10.01
N ALA A 160 12.13 -12.51 9.38
CA ALA A 160 12.82 -11.43 10.08
C ALA A 160 11.91 -10.28 10.52
N ILE A 161 10.77 -10.05 9.85
CA ILE A 161 9.88 -8.94 10.17
C ILE A 161 9.10 -9.18 11.48
N PRO A 162 9.02 -8.17 12.38
CA PRO A 162 8.10 -8.23 13.52
C PRO A 162 6.66 -8.46 13.07
N ALA A 163 5.97 -9.42 13.70
CA ALA A 163 4.59 -9.79 13.37
C ALA A 163 3.63 -8.59 13.37
N THR A 164 3.86 -7.62 14.25
CA THR A 164 3.03 -6.41 14.41
C THR A 164 3.11 -5.42 13.24
N LEU A 165 4.03 -5.63 12.29
CA LEU A 165 4.20 -4.79 11.09
C LEU A 165 3.81 -5.52 9.80
N LEU A 166 3.37 -6.78 9.91
CA LEU A 166 3.07 -7.66 8.78
C LEU A 166 1.61 -7.50 8.35
N LEU A 167 1.40 -7.33 7.05
CA LEU A 167 0.12 -7.40 6.38
C LEU A 167 0.18 -8.46 5.26
N ALA A 168 -0.97 -8.83 4.73
CA ALA A 168 -1.08 -9.65 3.53
C ALA A 168 -1.89 -8.94 2.46
N GLU A 169 -1.74 -9.39 1.22
CA GLU A 169 -2.42 -8.83 0.06
C GLU A 169 -2.57 -9.86 -1.05
N THR A 170 -3.53 -9.64 -1.95
CA THR A 170 -3.59 -10.39 -3.23
C THR A 170 -2.91 -9.66 -4.37
N ASP A 171 -2.92 -8.32 -4.38
CA ASP A 171 -2.47 -7.51 -5.51
C ASP A 171 -3.21 -7.93 -6.80
N GLU A 172 -2.53 -8.62 -7.73
CA GLU A 172 -3.10 -9.23 -8.94
C GLU A 172 -3.03 -10.78 -8.94
N SER A 173 -2.67 -11.39 -7.80
CA SER A 173 -2.52 -12.84 -7.69
C SER A 173 -3.86 -13.56 -7.87
N PRO A 174 -3.92 -14.68 -8.63
CA PRO A 174 -5.15 -15.48 -8.72
C PRO A 174 -5.49 -16.25 -7.44
N LEU A 175 -4.58 -16.28 -6.45
CA LEU A 175 -4.81 -16.95 -5.16
C LEU A 175 -5.78 -16.14 -4.30
N SER A 176 -6.54 -16.83 -3.45
CA SER A 176 -7.34 -16.14 -2.43
C SER A 176 -6.43 -15.57 -1.34
N ILE A 177 -6.89 -14.52 -0.65
CA ILE A 177 -6.16 -13.99 0.52
C ILE A 177 -5.94 -15.07 1.59
N ALA A 178 -6.87 -16.01 1.75
CA ALA A 178 -6.72 -17.12 2.68
C ALA A 178 -5.54 -18.04 2.30
N ASP A 179 -5.42 -18.41 1.01
CA ASP A 179 -4.32 -19.24 0.52
C ASP A 179 -2.95 -18.55 0.68
N ILE A 180 -2.91 -17.22 0.48
CA ILE A 180 -1.71 -16.42 0.70
C ILE A 180 -1.34 -16.42 2.19
N ILE A 181 -2.29 -16.12 3.08
CA ILE A 181 -2.05 -16.12 4.53
C ILE A 181 -1.60 -17.51 5.03
N ASP A 182 -2.19 -18.59 4.51
CA ASP A 182 -1.80 -19.96 4.86
C ASP A 182 -0.36 -20.26 4.42
N SER A 183 0.04 -19.78 3.24
CA SER A 183 1.41 -19.94 2.73
C SER A 183 2.41 -19.13 3.56
N LEU A 184 2.08 -17.87 3.87
CA LEU A 184 2.90 -17.03 4.74
C LEU A 184 3.04 -17.65 6.15
N SER A 185 1.95 -18.18 6.72
CA SER A 185 1.94 -18.80 8.03
C SER A 185 2.85 -20.04 8.07
N ARG A 186 2.74 -20.89 7.05
CA ARG A 186 3.57 -22.10 6.89
C ARG A 186 5.06 -21.75 6.81
N ASP A 187 5.42 -20.77 6.00
CA ASP A 187 6.82 -20.41 5.77
C ASP A 187 7.44 -19.67 6.94
N ARG A 188 6.65 -18.86 7.65
CA ARG A 188 7.05 -18.18 8.88
C ARG A 188 7.15 -19.15 10.07
N GLY A 189 6.30 -20.18 10.11
CA GLY A 189 6.18 -21.11 11.23
C GLY A 189 5.30 -20.56 12.38
N GLU A 190 4.38 -19.65 12.06
CA GLU A 190 3.48 -18.97 13.00
C GLU A 190 2.13 -18.73 12.31
N GLU A 191 1.02 -18.84 13.04
CA GLU A 191 -0.32 -18.61 12.49
C GLU A 191 -0.58 -17.10 12.36
N LEU A 192 -0.67 -16.60 11.12
CA LEU A 192 -0.65 -15.16 10.83
C LEU A 192 -2.02 -14.51 10.71
N ARG A 193 -3.11 -15.25 10.55
CA ARG A 193 -4.44 -14.66 10.36
C ARG A 193 -4.84 -13.69 11.48
N PRO A 194 -4.81 -14.05 12.78
CA PRO A 194 -5.21 -13.15 13.86
C PRO A 194 -4.25 -11.97 14.03
N ILE A 195 -2.99 -12.14 13.64
CA ILE A 195 -1.99 -11.07 13.61
C ILE A 195 -2.36 -10.06 12.53
N ILE A 196 -2.65 -10.53 11.32
CA ILE A 196 -3.05 -9.69 10.19
C ILE A 196 -4.37 -8.99 10.49
N GLU A 197 -5.38 -9.70 11.00
CA GLU A 197 -6.68 -9.13 11.42
C GLU A 197 -6.50 -8.00 12.43
N LYS A 198 -5.62 -8.19 13.42
CA LYS A 198 -5.31 -7.18 14.42
C LYS A 198 -4.60 -5.97 13.82
N ASN A 199 -3.63 -6.20 12.93
CA ASN A 199 -2.85 -5.13 12.31
C ASN A 199 -3.74 -4.29 11.37
N THR A 200 -4.55 -4.91 10.51
CA THR A 200 -5.47 -4.20 9.60
C THR A 200 -6.55 -3.45 10.37
N ALA A 201 -7.10 -4.02 11.46
CA ALA A 201 -8.08 -3.33 12.32
C ALA A 201 -7.47 -2.14 13.09
N ALA A 202 -6.15 -2.09 13.27
CA ALA A 202 -5.46 -0.93 13.81
C ALA A 202 -5.26 0.17 12.76
N LEU A 203 -5.09 -0.21 11.49
CA LEU A 203 -4.76 0.69 10.37
C LEU A 203 -5.99 1.36 9.74
N PHE A 204 -7.03 0.60 9.44
CA PHE A 204 -8.12 1.02 8.54
C PHE A 204 -9.43 1.29 9.28
N ARG A 205 -9.34 1.97 10.43
CA ARG A 205 -10.50 2.27 11.29
C ARG A 205 -11.47 3.26 10.67
#